data_AF-M3A1Z6-F1
#
_entry.id   AF-M3A1Z6-F1
#
_cell.length_a   1.000
_cell.length_b   1.000
_cell.length_c   1.000
_cell.angle_alpha   90.00
_cell.angle_beta   90.00
_cell.angle_gamma   90.00
#
_symmetry.space_group_name_H-M   'P 1'
#
loop_
_entity.id
_entity.type
_entity.pdbx_description
1 polymer ?
#
loop_
_entity_poly.entity_id
_entity_poly.type
_entity_poly.pdbx_seq_one_letter_code
_entity_poly.pdbx_strand_id
1 'polypeptide(L)'
;YFIECYPPLKQVAALAQDAEQSVVVSRDLAGVQSACRQHSIAIVLGLSERVADGHTLFNSQVYISANGAIIGVHRKLQPTFVERVVWAQGGGLDEKSCPRCTGVRPLHKQFS
;
A
#
# COMPACT_ATOMS: atom_id res chain seq x y z
N TYR A 1 11.26 9.11 -5.56
CA TYR A 1 11.95 7.93 -6.12
C TYR A 1 13.40 8.03 -5.67
N PHE A 2 14.01 6.97 -5.14
CA PHE A 2 15.29 7.05 -4.41
C PHE A 2 16.35 6.03 -4.87
N ILE A 3 15.95 5.04 -5.66
CA ILE A 3 16.84 4.03 -6.24
C ILE A 3 17.72 4.73 -7.29
N GLU A 4 19.02 4.42 -7.30
CA GLU A 4 20.07 5.09 -8.10
C GLU A 4 20.31 6.58 -7.80
N CYS A 5 19.65 7.16 -6.79
CA CYS A 5 19.91 8.55 -6.37
C CYS A 5 21.19 8.75 -5.54
N TYR A 6 21.96 7.68 -5.27
CA TYR A 6 23.15 7.71 -4.43
C TYR A 6 24.37 7.09 -5.14
N PRO A 7 25.61 7.57 -4.88
CA PRO A 7 26.82 6.88 -5.31
C PRO A 7 26.84 5.43 -4.80
N PRO A 8 27.44 4.46 -5.52
CA PRO A 8 27.37 3.03 -5.18
C PRO A 8 27.73 2.68 -3.73
N LEU A 9 28.76 3.33 -3.17
CA LEU A 9 29.19 3.15 -1.78
C LEU A 9 28.17 3.62 -0.72
N LYS A 10 27.19 4.45 -1.10
CA LYS A 10 26.10 4.92 -0.23
C LYS A 10 24.76 4.24 -0.54
N GLN A 11 24.58 3.74 -1.76
CA GLN A 11 23.31 3.12 -2.21
C GLN A 11 22.88 1.98 -1.28
N VAL A 12 23.78 1.08 -0.87
CA VAL A 12 23.44 -0.07 0.00
C VAL A 12 22.86 0.36 1.35
N ALA A 13 23.44 1.38 1.99
CA ALA A 13 22.94 1.90 3.26
C ALA A 13 21.57 2.57 3.10
N ALA A 14 21.32 3.27 1.99
CA ALA A 14 20.02 3.86 1.69
C ALA A 14 18.94 2.78 1.42
N LEU A 15 19.28 1.68 0.73
CA LEU A 15 18.36 0.55 0.54
C LEU A 15 18.04 -0.15 1.87
N ALA A 16 19.03 -0.32 2.76
CA ALA A 16 18.81 -0.90 4.08
C ALA A 16 17.89 -0.03 4.95
N GLN A 17 18.07 1.29 4.92
CA GLN A 17 17.21 2.23 5.63
C GLN A 17 15.76 2.21 5.09
N ASP A 18 15.56 2.15 3.76
CA ASP A 18 14.21 2.01 3.19
C ASP A 18 13.56 0.67 3.58
N ALA A 19 14.32 -0.43 3.62
CA ALA A 19 13.85 -1.72 4.10
C ALA A 19 13.45 -1.71 5.58
N GLU A 20 14.15 -0.94 6.42
CA GLU A 20 13.82 -0.73 7.83
C GLU A 20 12.56 0.12 8.03
N GLN A 21 12.33 1.14 7.19
CA GLN A 21 11.15 2.01 7.23
C GLN A 21 9.95 1.46 6.44
N SER A 22 10.13 0.36 5.68
CA SER A 22 9.06 -0.24 4.87
C SER A 22 7.92 -0.83 5.71
N VAL A 23 6.70 -0.59 5.25
CA VAL A 23 5.46 -0.66 6.04
C VAL A 23 4.92 -2.10 6.10
N VAL A 24 4.62 -2.58 7.31
CA VAL A 24 3.88 -3.82 7.51
C VAL A 24 2.38 -3.49 7.51
N VAL A 25 1.71 -3.77 6.38
CA VAL A 25 0.31 -3.36 6.10
C VAL A 25 -0.68 -3.75 7.20
N SER A 26 -0.49 -4.89 7.87
CA SER A 26 -1.34 -5.38 8.96
C SER A 26 -1.10 -4.75 10.33
N ARG A 27 -0.04 -3.92 10.48
CA ARG A 27 0.47 -3.42 11.76
C ARG A 27 0.50 -1.89 11.81
N ASP A 28 0.92 -1.25 10.73
CA ASP A 28 1.39 0.15 10.76
C ASP A 28 0.37 1.18 10.22
N LEU A 29 -0.71 0.73 9.56
CA LEU A 29 -1.67 1.62 8.88
C LEU A 29 -2.78 2.20 9.77
N ALA A 30 -2.79 1.90 11.08
CA ALA A 30 -3.88 2.25 11.99
C ALA A 30 -4.24 3.76 12.00
N GLY A 31 -3.24 4.65 11.89
CA GLY A 31 -3.47 6.10 11.79
C GLY A 31 -4.19 6.51 10.50
N VAL A 32 -3.80 5.91 9.37
CA VAL A 32 -4.43 6.14 8.05
C VAL A 32 -5.87 5.62 8.04
N GLN A 33 -6.08 4.41 8.57
CA GLN A 33 -7.41 3.81 8.73
C GLN A 33 -8.33 4.68 9.60
N SER A 34 -7.80 5.25 10.69
CA SER A 34 -8.52 6.19 11.55
C SER A 34 -8.93 7.45 10.79
N ALA A 35 -8.00 8.08 10.05
CA ALA A 35 -8.28 9.27 9.26
C ALA A 35 -9.34 9.01 8.16
N CYS A 36 -9.26 7.88 7.45
CA CYS A 36 -10.28 7.45 6.49
C CYS A 36 -11.67 7.36 7.12
N ARG A 37 -11.76 6.77 8.31
CA ARG A 37 -13.02 6.64 9.07
C ARG A 37 -13.53 8.00 9.60
N GLN A 38 -12.65 8.85 10.10
CA GLN A 38 -13.00 10.16 10.66
C GLN A 38 -13.55 11.10 9.59
N HIS A 39 -12.92 11.14 8.41
CA HIS A 39 -13.34 12.01 7.30
C HIS A 39 -14.33 11.35 6.33
N SER A 40 -14.69 10.07 6.54
CA SER A 40 -15.52 9.27 5.63
C SER A 40 -14.98 9.20 4.19
N ILE A 41 -13.64 9.13 4.04
CA ILE A 41 -12.96 9.08 2.73
C ILE A 41 -12.37 7.69 2.46
N ALA A 42 -12.56 7.20 1.24
CA ALA A 42 -11.82 6.05 0.73
C ALA A 42 -10.56 6.54 0.00
N ILE A 43 -9.45 5.80 0.11
CA ILE A 43 -8.17 6.13 -0.53
C ILE A 43 -7.53 4.90 -1.18
N VAL A 44 -6.60 5.16 -2.10
CA VAL A 44 -5.59 4.20 -2.56
C VAL A 44 -4.23 4.78 -2.20
N LEU A 45 -3.42 4.02 -1.46
CA LEU A 45 -2.12 4.46 -0.94
C LEU A 45 -1.00 3.58 -1.48
N GLY A 46 -0.11 4.16 -2.29
CA GLY A 46 1.13 3.52 -2.70
C GLY A 46 2.18 3.56 -1.57
N LEU A 47 2.83 2.44 -1.30
CA LEU A 47 3.86 2.29 -0.26
C LEU A 47 4.90 1.22 -0.62
N SER A 48 6.05 1.25 0.06
CA SER A 48 6.95 0.11 0.15
C SER A 48 6.42 -0.81 1.26
N GLU A 49 5.91 -1.97 0.89
CA GLU A 49 5.43 -3.01 1.80
C GLU A 49 6.61 -3.88 2.25
N ARG A 50 6.65 -4.25 3.52
CA ARG A 50 7.49 -5.32 4.05
C ARG A 50 6.62 -6.46 4.53
N VAL A 51 6.99 -7.70 4.19
CA VAL A 51 6.33 -8.90 4.71
C VAL A 51 6.49 -8.93 6.24
N ALA A 52 5.38 -9.18 6.95
CA ALA A 52 5.41 -9.32 8.40
C ALA A 52 6.43 -10.37 8.83
N ASP A 53 7.33 -9.97 9.73
CA ASP A 53 8.35 -10.83 10.34
C ASP A 53 9.31 -11.49 9.32
N GLY A 54 9.53 -10.82 8.18
CA GLY A 54 10.48 -11.20 7.13
C GLY A 54 11.17 -10.01 6.47
N HIS A 55 12.05 -10.29 5.49
CA HIS A 55 12.90 -9.28 4.84
C HIS A 55 12.51 -8.94 3.38
N THR A 56 11.51 -9.63 2.82
CA THR A 56 11.02 -9.37 1.47
C THR A 56 10.22 -8.07 1.43
N LEU A 57 10.56 -7.19 0.49
CA LEU A 57 9.79 -5.98 0.20
C LEU A 57 8.96 -6.12 -1.08
N PHE A 58 7.86 -5.36 -1.17
CA PHE A 58 7.05 -5.21 -2.38
C PHE A 58 6.71 -3.73 -2.63
N ASN A 59 6.57 -3.34 -3.89
CA ASN A 59 5.97 -2.07 -4.26
C ASN A 59 4.44 -2.29 -4.34
N SER A 60 3.69 -1.67 -3.43
CA SER A 60 2.29 -2.06 -3.16
C SER A 60 1.34 -0.88 -3.10
N GLN A 61 0.11 -1.10 -3.55
CA GLN A 61 -1.01 -0.16 -3.40
C GLN A 61 -2.04 -0.77 -2.45
N VAL A 62 -2.30 -0.11 -1.32
CA VAL A 62 -3.30 -0.52 -0.34
C VAL A 62 -4.58 0.28 -0.56
N TYR A 63 -5.71 -0.41 -0.64
CA TYR A 63 -7.03 0.17 -0.79
C TYR A 63 -7.70 0.23 0.59
N ILE A 64 -8.15 1.42 1.01
CA ILE A 64 -8.80 1.63 2.32
C ILE A 64 -10.14 2.33 2.09
N SER A 65 -11.23 1.76 2.61
CA SER A 65 -12.58 2.32 2.46
C SER A 65 -12.93 3.36 3.52
N ALA A 66 -14.00 4.14 3.27
CA ALA A 66 -14.49 5.25 4.10
C ALA A 66 -14.88 4.90 5.56
N ASN A 67 -14.80 3.63 5.96
CA ASN A 67 -14.97 3.14 7.33
C ASN A 67 -13.64 2.81 8.03
N GLY A 68 -12.50 2.96 7.35
CA GLY A 68 -11.17 2.57 7.83
C GLY A 68 -10.79 1.11 7.59
N ALA A 69 -11.59 0.31 6.88
CA ALA A 69 -11.21 -1.07 6.56
C ALA A 69 -10.24 -1.12 5.38
N ILE A 70 -9.20 -1.96 5.47
CA ILE A 70 -8.37 -2.34 4.32
C ILE A 70 -9.18 -3.34 3.49
N ILE A 71 -9.40 -3.03 2.21
CA ILE A 71 -10.25 -3.83 1.30
C ILE A 71 -9.44 -4.63 0.27
N GLY A 72 -8.16 -4.29 0.10
CA GLY A 72 -7.23 -5.02 -0.76
C GLY A 72 -5.81 -4.45 -0.73
N VAL A 73 -4.86 -5.25 -1.20
CA VAL A 73 -3.46 -4.87 -1.43
C VAL A 73 -3.07 -5.38 -2.81
N HIS A 74 -2.61 -4.50 -3.70
CA HIS A 74 -2.13 -4.89 -5.03
C HIS A 74 -0.63 -4.63 -5.12
N ARG A 75 0.16 -5.69 -5.29
CA ARG A 75 1.63 -5.64 -5.46
C ARG A 75 1.99 -5.48 -6.92
N LYS A 76 3.05 -4.73 -7.24
CA LYS A 76 3.53 -4.53 -8.61
C LYS A 76 3.93 -5.87 -9.24
N LEU A 77 3.16 -6.30 -10.24
CA LEU A 77 3.32 -7.58 -10.94
C LEU A 77 4.71 -7.77 -11.57
N GLN A 78 5.39 -6.69 -11.97
CA GLN A 78 6.76 -6.77 -12.47
C GLN A 78 7.57 -5.51 -12.15
N PRO A 79 8.46 -5.54 -11.15
CA PRO A 79 9.44 -4.50 -10.88
C PRO A 79 10.32 -4.19 -12.12
N THR A 80 10.61 -2.92 -12.34
CA THR A 80 11.28 -2.41 -13.56
C THR A 80 12.74 -2.06 -13.33
N PHE A 81 13.64 -2.58 -14.19
CA PHE A 81 15.09 -2.34 -14.11
C PHE A 81 15.62 -2.57 -12.66
N VAL A 82 16.31 -1.59 -12.06
CA VAL A 82 16.86 -1.66 -10.69
C VAL A 82 15.82 -1.83 -9.57
N GLU A 83 14.52 -1.65 -9.82
CA GLU A 83 13.52 -2.02 -8.80
C GLU A 83 13.64 -3.49 -8.38
N ARG A 84 14.15 -4.37 -9.27
CA ARG A 84 14.35 -5.80 -9.03
C ARG A 84 15.41 -6.13 -7.97
N VAL A 85 16.22 -5.17 -7.52
CA VAL A 85 17.14 -5.35 -6.36
C VAL A 85 16.55 -4.85 -5.05
N VAL A 86 15.32 -4.31 -5.06
CA VAL A 86 14.63 -3.76 -3.88
C VAL A 86 13.32 -4.49 -3.61
N TRP A 87 12.46 -4.58 -4.63
CA TRP A 87 11.12 -5.15 -4.51
C TRP A 87 11.00 -6.47 -5.25
N ALA A 88 10.34 -7.44 -4.60
CA ALA A 88 9.94 -8.69 -5.21
C ALA A 88 8.74 -8.50 -6.16
N GLN A 89 8.53 -9.50 -7.02
CA GLN A 89 7.43 -9.55 -7.98
C GLN A 89 6.12 -9.98 -7.30
N GLY A 90 5.07 -9.16 -7.42
CA GLY A 90 3.74 -9.48 -6.90
C GLY A 90 3.08 -10.66 -7.61
N GLY A 91 2.24 -11.42 -6.88
CA GLY A 91 1.48 -12.53 -7.47
C GLY A 91 0.19 -12.04 -8.12
N GLY A 92 -0.17 -12.60 -9.28
CA GLY A 92 -1.46 -12.31 -9.95
C GLY A 92 -2.71 -12.75 -9.17
N LEU A 93 -2.54 -13.41 -8.02
CA LEU A 93 -3.61 -13.79 -7.09
C LEU A 93 -3.70 -12.88 -5.85
N ASP A 94 -2.75 -11.93 -5.68
CA ASP A 94 -2.82 -10.94 -4.60
C ASP A 94 -3.93 -9.89 -4.86
N GLU A 95 -4.44 -9.78 -6.09
CA GLU A 95 -5.50 -8.83 -6.48
C GLU A 95 -6.84 -9.12 -5.78
N LYS A 96 -7.03 -8.57 -4.58
CA LYS A 96 -8.34 -8.37 -3.98
C LYS A 96 -9.04 -7.19 -4.67
N SER A 97 -9.68 -7.46 -5.80
CA SER A 97 -10.50 -6.50 -6.54
C SER A 97 -11.56 -5.86 -5.61
N CYS A 98 -11.57 -4.53 -5.51
CA CYS A 98 -12.47 -3.79 -4.62
C CYS A 98 -13.88 -3.65 -5.23
N PRO A 99 -14.93 -4.29 -4.67
CA PRO A 99 -16.24 -4.30 -5.35
C PRO A 99 -17.08 -3.03 -5.18
N ARG A 100 -16.69 -2.09 -4.30
CA ARG A 100 -17.56 -0.97 -3.84
C ARG A 100 -16.79 0.32 -3.52
N CYS A 101 -16.34 1.03 -4.56
CA CYS A 101 -15.94 2.45 -4.45
C CYS A 101 -17.07 3.42 -4.84
N THR A 102 -18.17 2.95 -5.44
CA THR A 102 -19.28 3.76 -5.98
C THR A 102 -20.33 4.17 -4.93
N GLY A 103 -19.93 4.30 -3.66
CA GLY A 103 -20.80 4.48 -2.49
C GLY A 103 -21.42 5.87 -2.31
N VAL A 104 -21.92 6.51 -3.37
CA VAL A 104 -22.73 7.73 -3.25
C VAL A 104 -24.04 7.36 -2.55
N ARG A 105 -24.31 7.95 -1.37
CA ARG A 105 -25.56 7.72 -0.64
C ARG A 105 -26.75 8.27 -1.46
N PRO A 106 -27.78 7.47 -1.76
CA PRO A 106 -29.04 8.00 -2.28
C PRO A 106 -29.66 8.94 -1.24
N LEU A 107 -29.88 10.20 -1.64
CA LEU A 107 -30.58 11.19 -0.82
C LEU A 107 -32.09 11.03 -1.01
N HIS A 108 -32.80 10.81 0.10
CA HIS A 108 -34.25 10.60 0.20
C HIS A 108 -34.73 9.26 -0.44
N LYS A 109 -35.83 8.65 0.00
CA LYS A 109 -36.97 9.19 0.75
C LYS A 109 -37.29 8.42 2.03
N GLN A 110 -37.62 9.13 3.10
CA GLN A 110 -38.66 8.69 4.03
C GLN A 110 -40.00 8.95 3.34
N PHE A 111 -40.89 7.95 3.29
CA PHE A 111 -42.37 8.07 3.22
C PHE A 111 -43.00 6.69 2.99
N SER A 112 -43.38 6.03 4.09
CA SER A 112 -44.59 5.20 4.25
C SER A 112 -44.85 5.00 5.74
#